data_AF-A0A8S2ZWZ8-F1
#
_entry.id   AF-A0A8S2ZWZ8-F1
#
_cell.length_a   1.000
_cell.length_b   1.000
_cell.length_c   1.000
_cell.angle_alpha   90.00
_cell.angle_beta   90.00
_cell.angle_gamma   90.00
#
_symmetry.space_group_name_H-M   'P 1'
#
loop_
_entity.id
_entity.type
_entity.pdbx_description
1 polymer ?
#
loop_
_entity_poly.entity_id
_entity_poly.type
_entity_poly.pdbx_seq_one_letter_code
_entity_poly.pdbx_strand_id
1 'polypeptide(L)' 'GDVCQYDIDECVSNPCMNNGTCHNYNGGFHCQCPTDYYGKRCEYSPADCQRLQQKNLSLKCAD' A
#
# COMPACT_ATOMS: atom_id res chain seq x y z
N GLY A 1 30.34 4.62 -12.66
CA GLY A 1 29.45 4.64 -11.50
C GLY A 1 28.31 3.75 -11.85
N ASP A 2 28.57 2.46 -11.78
CA ASP A 2 27.72 1.45 -12.39
C ASP A 2 26.51 1.23 -11.50
N VAL A 3 25.37 1.53 -12.10
CA VAL A 3 24.05 1.53 -11.50
C VAL A 3 23.76 0.09 -11.06
N CYS A 4 23.66 -0.15 -9.76
CA CYS A 4 23.16 -1.41 -9.22
C CYS A 4 21.67 -1.52 -9.58
N GLN A 5 21.39 -2.05 -10.77
CA GLN A 5 20.05 -2.36 -11.29
C GLN A 5 19.45 -3.62 -10.63
N TYR A 6 19.81 -3.91 -9.38
CA TYR A 6 19.15 -4.95 -8.62
C TYR A 6 17.96 -4.31 -7.92
N ASP A 7 16.77 -4.70 -8.38
CA ASP A 7 15.55 -4.40 -7.67
C ASP A 7 15.66 -4.90 -6.24
N ILE A 8 15.43 -4.02 -5.27
CA ILE A 8 15.49 -4.35 -3.86
C ILE A 8 14.12 -4.91 -3.50
N ASP A 9 14.06 -6.14 -3.00
CA ASP A 9 12.78 -6.68 -2.53
C ASP A 9 12.31 -5.96 -1.27
N GLU A 10 11.50 -4.91 -1.42
CA GLU A 10 10.97 -4.17 -0.27
C GLU A 10 9.90 -4.96 0.49
N CYS A 11 9.41 -6.08 -0.06
CA CYS A 11 8.47 -6.96 0.65
C CYS A 11 9.12 -7.74 1.80
N VAL A 12 10.45 -7.89 1.83
CA VAL A 12 11.18 -8.52 2.95
C VAL A 12 10.89 -7.83 4.28
N SER A 13 10.63 -6.52 4.26
CA SER A 13 10.29 -5.75 5.47
C SER A 13 8.84 -5.92 5.93
N ASN A 14 8.03 -6.71 5.21
CA ASN A 14 6.59 -6.86 5.40
C ASN A 14 5.87 -5.50 5.53
N PRO A 15 5.92 -4.66 4.49
CA PRO A 15 5.38 -3.31 4.56
C PRO A 15 3.85 -3.29 4.64
N CYS A 16 3.15 -4.29 4.11
CA CYS A 16 1.69 -4.33 4.06
C CYS A 16 1.05 -4.68 5.41
N MET A 17 0.04 -3.92 5.81
CA MET A 17 -0.76 -4.12 7.03
C MET A 17 -2.06 -4.87 6.72
N ASN A 18 -2.82 -5.20 7.78
CA ASN A 18 -4.17 -5.75 7.68
C ASN A 18 -4.30 -6.95 6.73
N ASN A 19 -3.30 -7.85 6.75
CA ASN A 19 -3.28 -9.05 5.91
C ASN A 19 -3.22 -8.75 4.39
N GLY A 20 -2.67 -7.59 4.01
CA GLY A 20 -2.35 -7.25 2.63
C GLY A 20 -1.21 -8.09 2.06
N THR A 21 -1.33 -8.44 0.77
CA THR A 21 -0.30 -9.21 0.06
C THR A 21 0.71 -8.24 -0.54
N CYS A 22 1.99 -8.39 -0.18
CA CYS A 22 3.05 -7.57 -0.74
C CYS A 22 3.51 -8.13 -2.08
N HIS A 23 3.60 -7.25 -3.07
CA HIS A 23 4.14 -7.52 -4.38
C HIS A 23 5.33 -6.60 -4.63
N ASN A 24 6.49 -7.20 -4.90
CA ASN A 24 7.70 -6.47 -5.22
C ASN A 24 7.71 -6.04 -6.70
N TYR A 25 8.11 -4.81 -6.99
CA TYR A 25 8.19 -4.25 -8.34
C TYR A 25 9.50 -3.50 -8.53
N ASN A 26 9.92 -3.39 -9.79
CA ASN A 26 11.14 -2.66 -10.14
C ASN A 26 11.07 -1.19 -9.69
N GLY A 27 11.75 -0.86 -8.58
CA GLY A 27 11.73 0.47 -7.97
C GLY A 27 10.71 0.70 -6.86
N GLY A 28 10.11 -0.36 -6.28
CA GLY A 28 9.29 -0.26 -5.08
C GLY A 28 8.34 -1.44 -4.85
N PHE A 29 7.58 -1.40 -3.77
CA PHE A 29 6.50 -2.38 -3.50
C PHE A 29 5.11 -1.82 -3.79
N HIS A 30 4.16 -2.73 -4.03
CA HIS A 30 2.74 -2.45 -3.97
C HIS A 30 2.03 -3.50 -3.11
N CYS A 31 1.15 -3.02 -2.24
CA CYS A 31 0.35 -3.87 -1.37
C CYS A 31 -1.02 -4.08 -2.00
N GLN A 32 -1.35 -5.35 -2.27
CA GLN A 32 -2.71 -5.74 -2.61
C GLN A 32 -3.52 -5.88 -1.32
N CYS A 33 -4.44 -4.95 -1.11
CA CYS A 33 -5.26 -4.91 0.09
C CYS A 33 -6.43 -5.90 0.04
N PRO A 34 -6.81 -6.50 1.18
CA PRO A 34 -8.03 -7.27 1.29
C PRO A 34 -9.26 -6.34 1.19
N THR A 35 -10.42 -6.94 0.94
CA THR A 35 -11.68 -6.21 0.74
C THR A 35 -11.91 -5.17 1.84
N ASP A 36 -12.26 -3.96 1.39
CA ASP A 36 -12.57 -2.80 2.21
C ASP A 36 -11.40 -2.18 3.03
N TYR A 37 -10.15 -2.60 2.79
CA TYR A 37 -8.94 -1.91 3.27
C TYR A 37 -8.30 -1.06 2.18
N TYR A 38 -7.65 0.04 2.58
CA TYR A 38 -7.13 1.04 1.65
C TYR A 38 -5.78 1.61 2.08
N GLY A 39 -5.11 2.32 1.15
CA GLY A 39 -3.84 2.98 1.37
C GLY A 39 -2.65 2.19 0.81
N LYS A 40 -1.49 2.85 0.68
CA LYS A 40 -0.29 2.25 0.05
C LYS A 40 0.15 0.96 0.77
N ARG A 41 -0.15 0.86 2.06
CA ARG A 41 0.22 -0.26 2.92
C ARG A 41 -1.00 -0.94 3.52
N CYS A 42 -2.21 -0.71 2.98
CA CYS A 42 -3.46 -1.20 3.56
C CYS A 42 -3.67 -0.74 5.00
N GLU A 43 -3.16 0.43 5.38
CA GLU A 43 -3.21 0.95 6.75
C GLU A 43 -4.58 1.51 7.15
N TYR A 44 -5.46 1.79 6.18
CA TYR A 44 -6.79 2.34 6.43
C TYR A 44 -7.86 1.25 6.35
N SER A 45 -8.72 1.20 7.36
CA SER A 45 -9.83 0.27 7.47
C SER A 45 -11.09 0.84 6.79
N PRO A 46 -12.17 0.04 6.62
CA PRO A 46 -13.43 0.53 6.04
C PRO A 46 -14.02 1.69 6.86
N ALA A 47 -13.89 1.59 8.19
CA ALA A 47 -14.31 2.62 9.14
C ALA A 47 -13.48 3.91 9.05
N ASP A 48 -12.24 3.82 8.58
CA ASP A 48 -11.38 4.99 8.37
C ASP A 48 -11.73 5.69 7.07
N CYS A 49 -12.06 4.93 6.02
CA CYS A 49 -12.53 5.51 4.76
C CYS A 49 -13.77 6.40 4.96
N GLN A 50 -14.73 5.97 5.79
CA GLN A 50 -15.91 6.76 6.15
C GLN A 50 -15.58 8.10 6.82
N ARG A 51 -14.44 8.17 7.51
CA ARG A 51 -13.96 9.39 8.19
C ARG A 51 -13.11 10.28 7.28
N LEU A 52 -12.38 9.69 6.33
CA LEU A 52 -11.56 10.43 5.35
C LEU A 52 -12.41 11.13 4.27
N GLN A 53 -13.59 10.58 3.94
CA GLN A 53 -14.58 11.22 3.06
C GLN A 53 -15.07 12.56 3.60
N GLN A 54 -15.11 12.75 4.92
CA GLN A 54 -15.51 14.01 5.57
C GLN A 54 -14.45 15.12 5.43
N LYS A 55 -13.24 14.78 4.97
CA LYS A 55 -12.13 15.72 4.76
C LYS A 55 -11.85 16.03 3.28
N ASN A 56 -12.79 15.71 2.37
CA ASN A 56 -12.57 15.82 0.91
C ASN A 56 -11.32 15.06 0.44
N LEU A 57 -10.94 14.02 1.17
CA LEU A 57 -9.78 13.19 0.86
C LEU A 57 -10.22 11.97 0.04
N SER A 58 -11.00 12.25 -1.02
CA SER A 58 -11.66 11.28 -1.90
C SER A 58 -10.69 10.32 -2.61
N LEU A 59 -9.38 10.61 -2.54
CA LEU A 59 -8.30 9.89 -3.21
C LEU A 59 -7.68 8.76 -2.37
N LYS A 60 -8.15 8.52 -1.15
CA LYS A 60 -7.57 7.50 -0.24
C LYS A 60 -8.41 6.23 -0.06
N CYS A 61 -9.59 6.17 -0.69
CA CYS A 61 -10.51 5.04 -0.62
C CYS A 61 -10.68 4.31 -1.97
N ALA A 62 -9.79 4.58 -2.92
CA ALA A 62 -9.77 3.90 -4.21
C ALA A 62 -8.33 3.41 -4.41
N ASP A 63 -8.21 2.10 -4.63
CA ASP A 63 -6.96 1.44 -5.00
C ASP A 63 -6.47 1.91 -6.38
#